data_AF-A0A7L4KFG0-F1
#
_entry.id   AF-A0A7L4KFG0-F1
#
_cell.length_a   1.000
_cell.length_b   1.000
_cell.length_c   1.000
_cell.angle_alpha   90.00
_cell.angle_beta   90.00
_cell.angle_gamma   90.00
#
_symmetry.space_group_name_H-M   'P 1'
#
loop_
_entity.id
_entity.type
_entity.pdbx_description
1 polymer ?
#
loop_
_entity_poly.entity_id
_entity_poly.type
_entity_poly.pdbx_seq_one_letter_code
_entity_poly.pdbx_strand_id
1 'polypeptide(L)'
;VKVSAKAAVSKYSIEPASFIDFGVMLKGTRKTCTFTLENKGIFAFDFHIQGLPRSGILLAGDAQGKAVEHPSLLGLFLQAYLTLGVFTVYPDFGSIPPGGHQTVTVKCHATSLGKCEEHLTIDIQDR
;
A
#
# COMPACT_ATOMS: atom_id res chain seq x y z
N VAL A 1 38.83 1.73 -28.00
CA VAL A 1 37.39 2.08 -27.84
C VAL A 1 36.81 1.17 -26.77
N LYS A 2 36.04 1.69 -25.81
CA LYS A 2 35.52 0.91 -24.66
C LYS A 2 34.06 1.29 -24.39
N VAL A 3 33.21 0.29 -24.16
CA VAL A 3 31.81 0.45 -23.76
C VAL A 3 31.59 -0.28 -22.44
N SER A 4 30.70 0.23 -21.59
CA SER A 4 30.24 -0.45 -20.37
C SER A 4 28.72 -0.33 -20.24
N ALA A 5 28.11 -1.37 -19.68
CA ALA A 5 26.70 -1.41 -19.33
C ALA A 5 26.57 -1.74 -17.84
N LYS A 6 25.51 -1.23 -17.20
CA LYS A 6 25.15 -1.56 -15.83
C LYS A 6 23.66 -1.87 -15.77
N ALA A 7 23.31 -2.94 -15.07
CA ALA A 7 21.92 -3.22 -14.73
C ALA A 7 21.49 -2.34 -13.55
N ALA A 8 20.31 -1.75 -13.68
CA ALA A 8 19.61 -1.05 -12.63
C ALA A 8 18.59 -1.99 -11.99
N VAL A 9 18.35 -1.84 -10.68
CA VAL A 9 17.29 -2.56 -9.97
C VAL A 9 16.63 -1.58 -9.01
N SER A 10 15.30 -1.57 -8.99
CA SER A 10 14.52 -0.83 -7.99
C SER A 10 14.81 -1.40 -6.60
N LYS A 11 15.26 -0.52 -5.69
CA LYS A 11 15.70 -0.90 -4.36
C LYS A 11 14.89 -0.12 -3.34
N TYR A 12 14.25 -0.81 -2.41
CA TYR A 12 13.37 -0.19 -1.43
C TYR A 12 13.51 -0.85 -0.06
N SER A 13 13.05 -0.15 0.98
CA SER A 13 12.94 -0.66 2.35
C SER A 13 11.62 -0.27 2.98
N ILE A 14 11.12 -1.12 3.89
CA ILE A 14 9.89 -0.90 4.66
C ILE A 14 10.28 -0.87 6.13
N GLU A 15 9.91 0.19 6.85
CA GLU A 15 10.19 0.35 8.28
C GLU A 15 8.93 0.75 9.06
N PRO A 16 8.55 0.04 10.14
CA PRO A 16 9.21 -1.16 10.65
C PRO A 16 9.08 -2.35 9.68
N ALA A 17 10.12 -3.17 9.60
CA ALA A 17 10.10 -4.40 8.77
C ALA A 17 9.16 -5.49 9.33
N SER A 18 8.62 -5.29 10.53
CA SER A 18 7.61 -6.15 11.15
C SER A 18 6.19 -5.82 10.67
N PHE A 19 5.24 -6.71 10.94
CA PHE A 19 3.82 -6.41 10.77
C PHE A 19 3.39 -5.24 11.66
N ILE A 20 2.35 -4.53 11.23
CA ILE A 20 1.75 -3.44 12.02
C ILE A 20 0.84 -4.06 13.07
N ASP A 21 1.29 -4.03 14.32
CA ASP A 21 0.49 -4.54 15.43
C ASP A 21 -0.31 -3.42 16.10
N PHE A 22 -1.62 -3.57 16.14
CA PHE A 22 -2.51 -2.68 16.88
C PHE A 22 -2.69 -3.13 18.34
N GLY A 23 -2.32 -4.36 18.69
CA GLY A 23 -2.47 -4.98 19.99
C GLY A 23 -3.93 -5.23 20.35
N VAL A 24 -4.19 -5.46 21.64
CA VAL A 24 -5.55 -5.57 22.16
C VAL A 24 -6.24 -4.21 22.05
N MET A 25 -7.39 -4.17 21.38
CA MET A 25 -8.21 -2.97 21.24
C MET A 25 -9.59 -3.18 21.86
N LEU A 26 -10.09 -2.17 22.56
CA LEU A 26 -11.47 -2.17 23.05
C LEU A 26 -12.43 -1.92 21.89
N LYS A 27 -13.58 -2.59 21.90
CA LYS A 27 -14.63 -2.37 20.89
C LYS A 27 -15.02 -0.89 20.83
N GLY A 28 -15.12 -0.34 19.63
CA GLY A 28 -15.44 1.06 19.36
C GLY A 28 -14.22 2.00 19.39
N THR A 29 -13.03 1.52 19.74
CA THR A 29 -11.81 2.35 19.71
C THR A 29 -11.17 2.41 18.33
N ARG A 30 -10.39 3.47 18.11
CA ARG A 30 -9.64 3.72 16.89
C ARG A 30 -8.17 3.85 17.26
N LYS A 31 -7.29 3.26 16.46
CA LYS A 31 -5.84 3.39 16.61
C LYS A 31 -5.22 3.62 15.25
N THR A 32 -4.19 4.46 15.20
CA THR A 32 -3.46 4.79 13.97
C THR A 32 -2.02 4.36 14.15
N CYS A 33 -1.50 3.61 13.20
CA CYS A 33 -0.09 3.25 13.09
C CYS A 33 0.41 3.64 11.70
N THR A 34 1.72 3.68 11.53
CA THR A 34 2.36 4.03 10.26
C THR A 34 3.54 3.12 9.96
N PHE A 35 3.85 2.95 8.68
CA PHE A 35 5.14 2.45 8.23
C PHE A 35 5.68 3.36 7.12
N THR A 36 6.97 3.28 6.87
CA THR A 36 7.68 4.09 5.90
C THR A 36 8.17 3.18 4.78
N LEU A 37 7.79 3.49 3.54
CA LEU A 37 8.38 2.93 2.33
C LEU A 37 9.44 3.90 1.83
N GLU A 38 10.69 3.46 1.73
CA GLU A 38 11.81 4.29 1.29
C GLU A 38 12.40 3.78 -0.01
N ASN A 39 12.71 4.71 -0.93
CA ASN A 39 13.42 4.42 -2.16
C ASN A 39 14.93 4.51 -1.94
N LYS A 40 15.58 3.34 -1.86
CA LYS A 40 17.04 3.18 -1.77
C LYS A 40 17.71 3.03 -3.14
N GLY A 41 16.93 3.11 -4.21
CA GLY A 41 17.38 3.01 -5.60
C GLY A 41 17.86 4.35 -6.14
N ILE A 42 18.18 4.35 -7.44
CA ILE A 42 18.66 5.53 -8.17
C ILE A 42 17.64 6.03 -9.21
N PHE A 43 16.48 5.38 -9.31
CA PHE A 43 15.34 5.79 -10.15
C PHE A 43 14.12 5.99 -9.27
N ALA A 44 13.23 6.91 -9.66
CA ALA A 44 11.92 7.01 -9.03
C ALA A 44 11.13 5.72 -9.31
N PHE A 45 10.27 5.32 -8.39
CA PHE A 45 9.31 4.26 -8.63
C PHE A 45 7.92 4.67 -8.19
N ASP A 46 6.93 4.08 -8.83
CA ASP A 46 5.55 4.11 -8.37
C ASP A 46 5.26 2.88 -7.52
N PHE A 47 4.46 3.04 -6.48
CA PHE A 47 3.98 1.95 -5.64
C PHE A 47 2.45 1.89 -5.66
N HIS A 48 1.93 0.68 -5.52
CA HIS A 48 0.52 0.42 -5.29
C HIS A 48 0.35 -0.63 -4.18
N ILE A 49 -0.55 -0.37 -3.25
CA ILE A 49 -0.86 -1.22 -2.10
C ILE A 49 -2.18 -1.93 -2.38
N GLN A 50 -2.21 -3.24 -2.22
CA GLN A 50 -3.38 -4.05 -2.49
C GLN A 50 -3.64 -5.00 -1.30
N GLY A 51 -4.91 -5.24 -1.00
CA GLY A 51 -5.30 -6.25 -0.03
C GLY A 51 -5.29 -7.63 -0.67
N LEU A 52 -4.74 -8.63 0.02
CA LEU A 52 -4.85 -10.02 -0.43
C LEU A 52 -6.19 -10.60 0.04
N PRO A 53 -7.03 -11.15 -0.85
CA PRO A 53 -8.26 -11.80 -0.44
C PRO A 53 -7.93 -12.98 0.47
N ARG A 54 -8.67 -13.12 1.58
CA ARG A 54 -8.60 -14.31 2.43
C ARG A 54 -8.99 -15.52 1.57
N SER A 55 -8.05 -16.45 1.35
CA SER A 55 -8.33 -17.74 0.72
C SER A 55 -9.53 -18.39 1.41
N GLY A 56 -10.68 -18.36 0.72
CA GLY A 56 -11.94 -18.84 1.26
C GLY A 56 -13.19 -18.18 0.66
N ILE A 57 -13.12 -16.95 0.14
CA ILE A 57 -14.27 -16.35 -0.55
C ILE A 57 -13.85 -15.51 -1.76
N LEU A 58 -14.09 -16.06 -2.96
CA LEU A 58 -14.44 -15.25 -4.12
C LEU A 58 -15.79 -14.59 -3.79
N LEU A 59 -15.80 -13.41 -3.19
CA LEU A 59 -16.99 -12.58 -3.26
C LEU A 59 -16.94 -11.90 -4.62
N ALA A 60 -17.62 -12.56 -5.56
CA ALA A 60 -18.29 -11.89 -6.65
C ALA A 60 -19.10 -10.72 -6.05
N GLY A 61 -18.52 -9.53 -6.08
CA GLY A 61 -19.30 -8.31 -6.21
C GLY A 61 -19.69 -8.23 -7.67
N ASP A 62 -21.00 -8.14 -7.92
CA ASP A 62 -21.63 -8.19 -9.22
C ASP A 62 -20.84 -7.53 -10.36
N ALA A 63 -20.84 -8.24 -11.49
CA ALA A 63 -20.32 -7.76 -12.75
C ALA A 63 -21.04 -6.47 -13.18
N GLN A 64 -20.33 -5.36 -13.14
CA GLN A 64 -20.42 -4.38 -14.22
C GLN A 64 -18.99 -3.94 -14.55
N GLY A 65 -18.41 -4.64 -15.52
CA GLY A 65 -17.13 -4.28 -16.09
C GLY A 65 -17.16 -2.85 -16.63
N LYS A 66 -16.23 -2.03 -16.16
CA LYS A 66 -15.49 -1.12 -17.01
C LYS A 66 -14.03 -1.20 -16.58
N ALA A 67 -13.17 -1.57 -17.53
CA ALA A 67 -11.76 -1.22 -17.45
C ALA A 67 -11.70 0.28 -17.14
N VAL A 68 -11.20 0.64 -15.96
CA VAL A 68 -10.90 2.03 -15.66
C VAL A 68 -9.60 2.30 -16.41
N GLU A 69 -9.74 2.65 -17.69
CA GLU A 69 -8.69 3.39 -18.38
C GLU A 69 -8.30 4.56 -17.49
N HIS A 70 -7.01 4.64 -17.16
CA HIS A 70 -6.43 5.79 -16.46
C HIS A 70 -6.89 7.09 -17.14
N PRO A 71 -7.70 7.93 -16.49
CA PRO A 71 -7.79 9.31 -16.87
C PRO A 71 -6.59 9.99 -16.21
N SER A 72 -5.50 10.10 -16.97
CA SER A 72 -4.59 11.20 -16.74
C SER A 72 -5.36 12.51 -16.91
N LEU A 73 -4.94 13.53 -16.16
CA LEU A 73 -5.38 14.93 -16.22
C LEU A 73 -6.55 15.31 -15.29
N LEU A 74 -6.21 15.69 -14.05
CA LEU A 74 -6.46 17.03 -13.47
C LEU A 74 -6.06 17.03 -11.99
N GLY A 75 -5.21 17.98 -11.61
CA GLY A 75 -4.57 18.08 -10.30
C GLY A 75 -5.51 18.38 -9.14
N LEU A 76 -6.14 17.35 -8.59
CA LEU A 76 -6.71 17.33 -7.25
C LEU A 76 -6.23 16.07 -6.55
N PHE A 77 -5.65 16.26 -5.38
CA PHE A 77 -5.18 15.24 -4.45
C PHE A 77 -6.29 14.24 -4.05
N LEU A 78 -6.68 13.35 -4.95
CA LEU A 78 -7.48 12.18 -4.60
C LEU A 78 -6.57 11.22 -3.84
N GLN A 79 -6.57 11.42 -2.53
CA GLN A 79 -5.99 10.52 -1.56
C GLN A 79 -6.80 9.23 -1.55
N ALA A 80 -6.53 8.29 -2.46
CA ALA A 80 -7.19 7.00 -2.46
C ALA A 80 -6.75 6.21 -1.23
N TYR A 81 -7.72 5.58 -0.59
CA TYR A 81 -7.52 4.76 0.59
C TYR A 81 -8.04 3.37 0.31
N LEU A 82 -7.29 2.37 0.78
CA LEU A 82 -7.68 0.97 0.73
C LEU A 82 -8.35 0.59 2.05
N THR A 83 -9.57 0.06 2.01
CA THR A 83 -10.25 -0.49 3.19
C THR A 83 -10.23 -2.01 3.14
N LEU A 84 -9.78 -2.64 4.23
CA LEU A 84 -9.70 -4.08 4.38
C LEU A 84 -10.18 -4.46 5.78
N GLY A 85 -11.42 -4.94 5.86
CA GLY A 85 -12.09 -5.21 7.14
C GLY A 85 -12.16 -3.97 8.03
N VAL A 86 -11.53 -4.04 9.21
CA VAL A 86 -11.46 -2.92 10.18
C VAL A 86 -10.33 -1.93 9.90
N PHE A 87 -9.51 -2.18 8.88
CA PHE A 87 -8.33 -1.39 8.57
C PHE A 87 -8.57 -0.45 7.39
N THR A 88 -7.97 0.73 7.44
CA THR A 88 -7.92 1.69 6.34
C THR A 88 -6.47 2.11 6.11
N VAL A 89 -5.97 1.97 4.90
CA VAL A 89 -4.58 2.23 4.50
C VAL A 89 -4.54 3.43 3.57
N TYR A 90 -3.62 4.37 3.81
CA TYR A 90 -3.46 5.58 3.01
C TYR A 90 -2.03 6.15 3.09
N PRO A 91 -1.42 6.62 1.98
CA PRO A 91 -1.86 6.41 0.60
C PRO A 91 -1.75 4.93 0.20
N ASP A 92 -2.65 4.48 -0.65
CA ASP A 92 -2.57 3.16 -1.28
C ASP A 92 -1.80 3.19 -2.62
N PHE A 93 -1.50 4.35 -3.18
CA PHE A 93 -0.56 4.47 -4.30
C PHE A 93 0.23 5.78 -4.25
N GLY A 94 1.34 5.85 -4.97
CA GLY A 94 2.11 7.07 -5.13
C GLY A 94 3.46 6.85 -5.79
N SER A 95 4.24 7.93 -5.90
CA SER A 95 5.57 7.93 -6.51
C SER A 95 6.63 8.35 -5.49
N ILE A 96 7.76 7.66 -5.44
CA ILE A 96 8.87 7.98 -4.53
C ILE A 96 10.14 8.25 -5.33
N PRO A 97 10.70 9.48 -5.28
CA PRO A 97 11.97 9.80 -5.96
C PRO A 97 13.15 9.06 -5.30
N PRO A 98 14.31 8.96 -5.99
CA PRO A 98 15.52 8.39 -5.40
C PRO A 98 15.91 9.05 -4.07
N GLY A 99 16.14 8.26 -3.03
CA GLY A 99 16.43 8.75 -1.67
C GLY A 99 15.22 9.33 -0.93
N GLY A 100 14.04 9.37 -1.56
CA GLY A 100 12.79 9.78 -0.95
C GLY A 100 12.16 8.66 -0.11
N HIS A 101 11.16 9.03 0.68
CA HIS A 101 10.34 8.09 1.43
C HIS A 101 8.87 8.52 1.47
N GLN A 102 7.99 7.56 1.67
CA GLN A 102 6.56 7.75 1.83
C GLN A 102 6.11 7.11 3.15
N THR A 103 5.49 7.91 4.01
CA THR A 103 4.79 7.39 5.19
C THR A 103 3.41 6.90 4.80
N VAL A 104 3.14 5.62 5.02
CA VAL A 104 1.83 5.00 4.84
C VAL A 104 1.16 4.86 6.21
N THR A 105 -0.06 5.36 6.30
CA THR A 105 -0.89 5.32 7.49
C THR A 105 -1.85 4.15 7.43
N VAL A 106 -1.93 3.38 8.51
CA VAL A 106 -2.92 2.34 8.71
C VAL A 106 -3.75 2.68 9.94
N LYS A 107 -5.05 2.87 9.74
CA LYS A 107 -6.03 3.11 10.80
C LYS A 107 -6.79 1.83 11.07
N CYS A 108 -6.87 1.42 12.32
CA CYS A 108 -7.74 0.34 12.77
C CYS A 108 -8.95 0.94 13.51
N HIS A 109 -10.16 0.46 13.16
CA HIS A 109 -11.39 0.78 13.86
C HIS A 109 -12.03 -0.51 14.38
N ALA A 110 -11.90 -0.77 15.69
CA ALA A 110 -12.31 -2.03 16.31
C ALA A 110 -13.85 -2.15 16.46
N THR A 111 -14.57 -2.34 15.36
CA THR A 111 -16.05 -2.40 15.34
C THR A 111 -16.59 -3.77 15.76
N SER A 112 -15.83 -4.84 15.56
CA SER A 112 -16.18 -6.23 15.90
C SER A 112 -15.27 -6.82 16.97
N LEU A 113 -15.77 -7.82 17.71
CA LEU A 113 -14.97 -8.61 18.64
C LEU A 113 -14.24 -9.74 17.88
N GLY A 114 -13.07 -10.14 18.38
CA GLY A 114 -12.28 -11.24 17.82
C GLY A 114 -10.95 -10.80 17.22
N LYS A 115 -10.16 -11.77 16.75
CA LYS A 115 -8.90 -11.51 16.07
C LYS A 115 -9.19 -11.05 14.64
N CYS A 116 -8.61 -9.92 14.24
CA CYS A 116 -8.62 -9.46 12.85
C CYS A 116 -7.20 -9.42 12.31
N GLU A 117 -6.94 -10.12 11.21
CA GLU A 117 -5.63 -10.21 10.58
C GLU A 117 -5.79 -10.13 9.07
N GLU A 118 -5.12 -9.17 8.45
CA GLU A 118 -5.25 -8.87 7.03
C GLU A 118 -3.87 -8.72 6.40
N HIS A 119 -3.73 -9.12 5.14
CA HIS A 119 -2.46 -9.06 4.42
C HIS A 119 -2.50 -7.98 3.34
N LEU A 120 -1.43 -7.18 3.30
CA LEU A 120 -1.20 -6.16 2.28
C LEU A 120 -0.01 -6.58 1.42
N THR A 121 -0.10 -6.29 0.13
CA THR A 121 1.01 -6.39 -0.80
C THR A 121 1.33 -4.99 -1.32
N ILE A 122 2.61 -4.64 -1.38
CA ILE A 122 3.09 -3.41 -2.02
C ILE A 122 3.74 -3.84 -3.34
N ASP A 123 3.13 -3.46 -4.45
CA ASP A 123 3.71 -3.65 -5.77
C ASP A 123 4.50 -2.41 -6.17
N ILE A 124 5.70 -2.62 -6.69
CA ILE A 124 6.62 -1.58 -7.16
C ILE A 124 6.64 -1.66 -8.69
N GLN A 125 6.13 -0.61 -9.33
CA GLN A 125 6.06 -0.45 -10.79
C GLN A 125 7.35 0.18 -11.32
N ASP A 126 7.51 0.17 -12.66
CA ASP A 126 8.68 0.69 -13.39
C ASP A 126 10.01 0.04 -12.96
N ARG A 127 10.08 -1.27 -13.15
CA ARG A 127 11.25 -2.12 -12.90
C ARG A 127 12.28 -2.07 -14.02
#